data_AF-A0A7J4FML8-F1
#
_entry.id   AF-A0A7J4FML8-F1
#
_cell.length_a   1.000
_cell.length_b   1.000
_cell.length_c   1.000
_cell.angle_alpha   90.00
_cell.angle_beta   90.00
_cell.angle_gamma   90.00
#
_symmetry.space_group_name_H-M   'P 1'
#
loop_
_entity.id
_entity.type
_entity.pdbx_description
1 polymer ?
#
loop_
_entity_poly.entity_id
_entity_poly.type
_entity_poly.pdbx_seq_one_letter_code
_entity_poly.pdbx_strand_id
1 'polypeptide(L)'
;MIKVRSRSLMGRYIVFICPRCGMPRYAREGQKTAKCFYCGFQILLNPLKIRILLRTESSRIARETVEKYKEKSRLRRRRIFD
;
A
#
# COMPACT_ATOMS: atom_id res chain seq x y z
N MET A 1 13.15 12.13 -32.11
CA MET A 1 13.07 10.98 -31.19
C MET A 1 11.76 11.05 -30.42
N ILE A 2 10.73 10.35 -30.88
CA ILE A 2 9.44 10.26 -30.20
C ILE A 2 9.66 9.37 -28.98
N LYS A 3 9.85 9.97 -27.80
CA LYS A 3 9.84 9.24 -26.54
C LYS A 3 8.42 8.76 -26.34
N VAL A 4 8.15 7.53 -26.78
CA VAL A 4 6.90 6.82 -26.53
C VAL A 4 6.80 6.67 -25.02
N ARG A 5 6.28 7.69 -24.33
CA ARG A 5 5.90 7.60 -22.93
C ARG A 5 4.67 6.71 -22.94
N SER A 6 4.93 5.41 -22.80
CA SER A 6 3.91 4.37 -22.69
C SER A 6 2.80 4.87 -21.77
N ARG A 7 1.67 5.21 -22.39
CA ARG A 7 0.40 5.45 -21.72
C ARG A 7 0.00 4.10 -21.13
N SER A 8 0.21 3.94 -19.83
CA SER A 8 -0.38 2.86 -19.05
C SER A 8 -0.98 3.48 -17.81
N LEU A 9 -2.17 4.04 -18.02
CA LEU A 9 -3.11 4.58 -17.04
C LEU A 9 -3.77 3.40 -16.29
N MET A 10 -3.07 2.78 -15.34
CA MET A 10 -3.64 1.75 -14.48
C MET A 10 -3.07 1.96 -13.07
N GLY A 11 -3.91 2.49 -12.17
CA GLY A 11 -3.62 2.72 -10.75
C GLY A 11 -2.51 3.74 -10.50
N ARG A 12 -2.85 4.97 -10.07
CA ARG A 12 -1.79 5.92 -9.63
C ARG A 12 -1.18 5.50 -8.30
N TYR A 13 -1.89 4.72 -7.51
CA TYR A 13 -1.54 4.34 -6.16
C TYR A 13 -1.83 2.86 -5.90
N ILE A 14 -0.87 2.21 -5.25
CA ILE A 14 -1.02 0.87 -4.70
C ILE A 14 -1.09 0.95 -3.19
N VAL A 15 -2.06 0.25 -2.61
CA VAL A 15 -2.15 -0.01 -1.17
C VAL A 15 -1.65 -1.42 -0.93
N PHE A 16 -0.72 -1.59 0.01
CA PHE A 16 -0.05 -2.85 0.27
C PHE A 16 0.23 -3.03 1.77
N ILE A 17 0.50 -4.26 2.17
CA ILE A 17 0.88 -4.59 3.53
C ILE A 17 2.41 -4.62 3.64
N CYS A 18 2.97 -4.00 4.69
CA CYS A 18 4.37 -4.18 5.01
C CYS A 18 4.63 -5.68 5.31
N PRO A 19 5.51 -6.36 4.56
CA PRO A 19 5.75 -7.79 4.74
C PRO A 19 6.40 -8.10 6.10
N ARG A 20 7.06 -7.12 6.73
CA ARG A 20 7.76 -7.30 8.01
C ARG A 20 6.84 -7.13 9.22
N CYS A 21 5.95 -6.13 9.21
CA CYS A 21 5.17 -5.76 10.40
C CYS A 21 3.66 -5.76 10.21
N GLY A 22 3.15 -6.14 9.02
CA GLY A 22 1.72 -6.20 8.75
C GLY A 22 1.01 -4.85 8.62
N MET A 23 1.71 -3.72 8.77
CA MET A 23 1.08 -2.40 8.70
C MET A 23 0.72 -2.04 7.25
N PRO A 24 -0.54 -1.66 6.95
CA PRO A 24 -0.94 -1.19 5.63
C PRO A 24 -0.28 0.16 5.30
N ARG A 25 0.17 0.29 4.05
CA ARG A 25 0.79 1.49 3.48
C ARG A 25 0.30 1.69 2.05
N TYR A 26 0.46 2.89 1.53
CA TYR A 26 0.22 3.18 0.13
C TYR A 26 1.41 3.92 -0.48
N ALA A 27 1.62 3.72 -1.78
CA ALA A 27 2.66 4.38 -2.56
C ALA A 27 2.16 4.61 -3.99
N ARG A 28 2.84 5.48 -4.74
CA ARG A 28 2.56 5.61 -6.17
C ARG A 28 2.96 4.34 -6.92
N GLU A 29 2.13 3.90 -7.85
CA GLU A 29 2.45 2.76 -8.71
C GLU A 29 3.69 3.12 -9.57
N GLY A 30 4.63 2.18 -9.68
CA GLY A 30 5.93 2.39 -10.34
C GLY A 30 7.06 2.90 -9.45
N GLN A 31 6.80 3.25 -8.18
CA GLN A 31 7.88 3.45 -7.20
C GLN A 31 8.58 2.11 -6.95
N LYS A 32 9.92 2.10 -6.89
CA LYS A 32 10.70 0.87 -6.66
C LYS A 32 10.71 0.44 -5.20
N THR A 33 10.69 1.41 -4.29
CA THR A 33 10.79 1.17 -2.84
C THR A 33 9.91 2.12 -2.05
N ALA A 34 9.46 1.68 -0.88
CA ALA A 34 8.80 2.52 0.12
C ALA A 34 9.32 2.19 1.52
N LYS A 35 9.54 3.21 2.35
CA LYS A 35 9.91 3.00 3.77
C LYS A 35 8.66 2.79 4.61
N CYS A 36 8.65 1.74 5.44
CA CYS A 36 7.62 1.58 6.44
C CYS A 36 7.89 2.53 7.61
N PHE A 37 7.06 3.56 7.79
CA PHE A 37 7.18 4.47 8.95
C PHE A 37 6.77 3.84 10.29
N TYR A 38 6.48 2.54 10.34
CA TYR A 38 6.18 1.84 11.61
C TYR A 38 7.40 1.04 12.09
N CYS A 39 7.93 0.15 11.25
CA CYS A 39 9.07 -0.71 11.61
C CYS A 39 10.40 -0.30 10.96
N GLY A 40 10.44 0.81 10.21
CA GLY A 40 11.63 1.32 9.52
C GLY A 40 12.06 0.52 8.28
N PHE A 41 11.46 -0.63 7.99
CA PHE A 41 11.85 -1.51 6.89
C PHE A 41 11.69 -0.86 5.52
N GLN A 42 12.69 -1.02 4.65
CA GLN A 42 12.62 -0.59 3.25
C GLN A 42 11.97 -1.68 2.40
N ILE A 43 10.74 -1.43 1.97
CA ILE A 43 9.91 -2.36 1.22
C ILE A 43 10.23 -2.20 -0.26
N LEU A 44 10.66 -3.28 -0.89
CA LEU A 44 10.72 -3.37 -2.35
C LEU A 44 9.30 -3.49 -2.89
N LEU A 45 8.85 -2.50 -3.66
CA LEU A 45 7.50 -2.46 -4.22
C LEU A 45 7.36 -3.32 -5.47
N ASN A 46 7.88 -4.54 -5.41
CA ASN A 46 7.70 -5.53 -6.46
C ASN A 46 6.33 -6.22 -6.25
N PRO A 47 5.37 -6.14 -7.19
CA PRO A 47 4.05 -6.75 -7.06
C PRO A 47 4.08 -8.26 -6.77
N LEU A 48 5.14 -8.95 -7.15
CA LEU A 48 5.33 -10.39 -6.90
C LEU A 48 5.78 -10.70 -5.47
N LYS A 49 6.34 -9.72 -4.76
CA LYS A 49 6.92 -9.88 -3.42
C LYS A 49 6.10 -9.20 -2.31
N ILE A 50 5.18 -8.32 -2.66
CA ILE A 50 4.36 -7.59 -1.70
C ILE A 50 2.89 -7.97 -1.88
N ARG A 51 2.18 -8.04 -0.75
CA ARG A 51 0.73 -8.23 -0.79
C ARG A 51 0.05 -6.89 -1.05
N ILE A 52 -0.39 -6.68 -2.29
CA ILE A 52 -1.20 -5.54 -2.70
C ILE A 52 -2.66 -5.80 -2.29
N LEU A 53 -3.25 -4.85 -1.59
CA LEU A 53 -4.66 -4.87 -1.16
C LEU A 53 -5.58 -4.17 -2.15
N LEU A 54 -5.11 -3.07 -2.76
CA LEU A 54 -5.90 -2.24 -3.64
C LEU A 54 -4.99 -1.52 -4.64
N ARG A 55 -5.43 -1.39 -5.89
CA ARG A 55 -4.89 -0.43 -6.85
C ARG A 55 -5.96 0.62 -7.12
N THR A 56 -5.58 1.90 -7.11
CA THR A 56 -6.53 3.00 -7.30
C THR A 56 -5.87 4.20 -7.94
N GLU A 57 -6.63 4.99 -8.69
CA GLU A 57 -6.16 6.25 -9.26
C GLU A 57 -6.29 7.43 -8.30
N SER A 58 -7.03 7.25 -7.20
CA SER A 58 -7.30 8.29 -6.22
C SER A 58 -6.42 8.13 -4.98
N SER A 59 -5.61 9.14 -4.70
CA SER A 59 -4.84 9.21 -3.44
C SER A 59 -5.75 9.21 -2.21
N ARG A 60 -6.94 9.80 -2.33
CA ARG A 60 -7.95 9.83 -1.27
C ARG A 60 -8.42 8.41 -0.94
N ILE A 61 -8.80 7.62 -1.94
CA ILE A 61 -9.24 6.23 -1.74
C ILE A 61 -8.10 5.38 -1.14
N ALA A 62 -6.87 5.57 -1.63
CA ALA A 62 -5.71 4.85 -1.09
C ALA A 62 -5.50 5.14 0.41
N ARG A 63 -5.61 6.42 0.80
CA ARG A 63 -5.50 6.85 2.20
C ARG A 63 -6.64 6.29 3.06
N GLU A 64 -7.89 6.48 2.63
CA GLU A 64 -9.08 6.01 3.35
C GLU A 64 -9.03 4.49 3.56
N THR A 65 -8.53 3.74 2.57
CA THR A 65 -8.36 2.27 2.69
C THR A 65 -7.37 1.90 3.79
N VAL A 66 -6.23 2.60 3.88
CA VAL A 66 -5.25 2.38 4.95
C VAL A 66 -5.83 2.72 6.32
N GLU A 67 -6.59 3.81 6.42
CA GLU A 67 -7.25 4.22 7.67
C GLU A 67 -8.30 3.20 8.13
N LYS A 68 -9.20 2.77 7.24
CA LYS A 68 -10.20 1.72 7.49
C LYS A 68 -9.55 0.39 7.90
N TYR A 69 -8.42 0.03 7.29
CA TYR A 69 -7.69 -1.19 7.66
C TYR A 69 -7.12 -1.10 9.08
N LYS A 70 -6.56 0.06 9.47
CA LYS A 70 -6.05 0.29 10.83
C LYS A 70 -7.17 0.19 11.86
N GLU A 71 -8.34 0.76 11.57
CA GLU A 71 -9.51 0.70 12.43
C GLU A 71 -9.99 -0.76 12.63
N LYS A 72 -10.19 -1.51 11.53
CA LYS A 72 -10.56 -2.93 11.60
C LYS A 72 -9.54 -3.78 12.37
N SER A 73 -8.24 -3.48 12.23
CA SER A 73 -7.17 -4.17 12.96
C SER A 73 -7.20 -3.88 14.47
N ARG A 74 -7.63 -2.66 14.88
CA ARG A 74 -7.83 -2.33 16.29
C ARG A 74 -9.06 -3.04 16.86
N LEU A 75 -10.16 -3.08 16.10
CA LEU A 75 -11.39 -3.77 16.51
C LEU A 75 -11.20 -5.28 16.64
N ARG A 76 -10.48 -5.93 15.72
CA ARG A 76 -10.13 -7.37 15.85
C ARG A 76 -9.31 -7.67 17.11
N ARG A 77 -8.39 -6.78 17.48
CA ARG A 77 -7.60 -6.94 18.72
C ARG A 77 -8.46 -6.83 19.97
N ARG A 78 -9.50 -5.97 19.98
CA ARG A 78 -10.43 -5.86 21.11
C ARG A 78 -11.28 -7.12 21.32
N ARG A 79 -11.77 -7.75 20.24
CA ARG A 79 -12.60 -8.97 20.34
C ARG A 79 -11.87 -10.23 20.81
N ILE A 80 -10.55 -10.21 20.96
CA ILE A 80 -9.77 -11.38 21.43
C ILE A 80 -9.58 -11.32 22.96
N PHE A 81 -9.88 -10.19 23.59
CA PHE A 81 -9.73 -9.96 25.04
C PHE A 81 -11.09 -9.75 25.74
N ASP A 82 -12.18 -10.18 25.12
CA ASP A 82 -13.52 -10.29 25.69
C ASP A 82 -13.93 -11.77 25.59
#